data_AF-A0A7J3F311-F1
#
_entry.id   AF-A0A7J3F311-F1
#
_cell.length_a   1.000
_cell.length_b   1.000
_cell.length_c   1.000
_cell.angle_alpha   90.00
_cell.angle_beta   90.00
_cell.angle_gamma   90.00
#
_symmetry.space_group_name_H-M   'P 1'
#
loop_
_entity.id
_entity.type
_entity.pdbx_description
1 polymer ?
#
loop_
_entity_poly.entity_id
_entity_poly.type
_entity_poly.pdbx_seq_one_letter_code
_entity_poly.pdbx_strand_id
1 'polypeptide(L)'
;MAKIRTVLGDISPDEFGPALVHEHILVDFIEAEKFSRERYNREEVFEVMLPYLARIKNLGVKGFVECTPAYMGRDPELLVRFSKALGIHILTNTGLTRNLIFQNLLLSTQLINLQNYGSKRFWKELKTPILRQDS
;
A
#
# COMPACT_ATOMS: atom_id res chain seq x y z
N MET A 1 5.23 -24.85 -15.49
CA MET A 1 6.09 -24.20 -14.47
C MET A 1 5.27 -23.18 -13.71
N ALA A 2 5.55 -22.99 -12.42
CA ALA A 2 4.89 -21.98 -11.59
C ALA A 2 5.22 -20.56 -12.07
N LYS A 3 4.32 -19.61 -11.83
CA LYS A 3 4.44 -18.20 -12.25
C LYS A 3 3.95 -17.26 -11.16
N ILE A 4 4.54 -16.08 -11.09
CA ILE A 4 4.10 -14.95 -10.26
C ILE A 4 3.66 -13.82 -11.20
N ARG A 5 2.43 -13.33 -11.03
CA ARG A 5 1.90 -12.20 -11.82
C ARG A 5 2.28 -10.87 -11.17
N THR A 6 3.15 -10.11 -11.83
CA THR A 6 3.53 -8.75 -11.45
C THR A 6 2.76 -7.73 -12.28
N VAL A 7 2.86 -6.46 -11.93
CA VAL A 7 2.27 -5.35 -12.70
C VAL A 7 2.85 -5.19 -14.10
N LEU A 8 4.02 -5.78 -14.40
CA LEU A 8 4.63 -5.80 -15.74
C LEU A 8 4.49 -7.14 -16.47
N GLY A 9 3.78 -8.11 -15.88
CA GLY A 9 3.55 -9.43 -16.47
C GLY A 9 3.99 -10.59 -15.57
N ASP A 10 3.89 -11.79 -16.12
CA ASP A 10 4.24 -13.03 -15.41
C ASP A 10 5.76 -13.25 -15.42
N ILE A 11 6.32 -13.63 -14.27
CA ILE A 11 7.74 -14.02 -14.10
C ILE A 11 7.83 -15.38 -13.38
N SER A 12 9.01 -16.00 -13.39
CA SER A 12 9.28 -17.18 -12.57
C SER A 12 9.46 -16.81 -11.08
N PRO A 13 9.22 -17.75 -10.14
CA PRO A 13 9.48 -17.51 -8.72
C PRO A 13 10.93 -17.10 -8.42
N ASP A 14 11.91 -17.66 -9.15
CA ASP A 14 13.33 -17.33 -8.95
C ASP A 14 13.66 -15.88 -9.35
N GLU A 15 12.98 -15.34 -10.35
CA GLU A 15 13.12 -13.93 -10.75
C GLU A 15 12.59 -12.95 -9.69
N PHE A 16 11.53 -13.33 -8.94
CA PHE A 16 10.94 -12.46 -7.92
C PHE A 16 11.92 -12.18 -6.76
N GLY A 17 12.78 -13.16 -6.43
CA GLY A 17 13.92 -13.00 -5.52
C GLY A 17 13.55 -12.57 -4.09
N PRO A 18 14.51 -11.97 -3.36
CA PRO A 18 14.25 -11.43 -2.02
C PRO A 18 13.16 -10.36 -2.07
N ALA A 19 12.12 -10.53 -1.25
CA ALA A 19 10.90 -9.73 -1.36
C ALA A 19 10.40 -9.22 -0.02
N LEU A 20 9.83 -8.01 -0.05
CA LEU A 20 8.95 -7.50 1.00
C LEU A 20 7.52 -7.95 0.68
N VAL A 21 6.92 -8.74 1.57
CA VAL A 21 5.70 -9.52 1.26
C VAL A 21 4.40 -8.86 1.73
N HIS A 22 4.46 -7.72 2.41
CA HIS A 22 3.28 -6.97 2.83
C HIS A 22 3.61 -5.49 3.04
N GLU A 23 3.43 -4.69 1.99
CA GLU A 23 3.76 -3.27 2.02
C GLU A 23 2.64 -2.41 1.44
N HIS A 24 2.69 -1.12 1.73
CA HIS A 24 1.77 -0.15 1.17
C HIS A 24 2.52 1.10 0.71
N ILE A 25 2.36 1.48 -0.57
CA ILE A 25 2.98 2.68 -1.13
C ILE A 25 2.15 3.93 -0.81
N LEU A 26 0.83 3.78 -0.82
CA LEU A 26 -0.13 4.84 -0.54
C LEU A 26 -1.32 4.20 0.15
N VAL A 27 -1.74 4.74 1.29
CA VAL A 27 -3.00 4.34 1.93
C VAL A 27 -3.80 5.57 2.32
N ASP A 28 -5.05 5.62 1.88
CA ASP A 28 -6.04 6.58 2.37
C ASP A 28 -7.02 5.85 3.28
N PHE A 29 -7.08 6.26 4.56
CA PHE A 29 -7.94 5.65 5.58
C PHE A 29 -9.31 6.33 5.71
N ILE A 30 -9.72 7.11 4.70
CA ILE A 30 -11.06 7.68 4.65
C ILE A 30 -12.14 6.60 4.45
N GLU A 31 -13.40 6.94 4.76
CA GLU A 31 -14.53 6.08 4.43
C GLU A 31 -14.62 5.81 2.93
N ALA A 32 -14.99 4.58 2.55
CA ALA A 32 -15.00 4.12 1.16
C ALA A 32 -15.75 5.05 0.21
N GLU A 33 -16.91 5.52 0.68
CA GLU A 33 -17.84 6.34 -0.09
C GLU A 33 -17.25 7.70 -0.47
N LYS A 34 -16.24 8.16 0.29
CA LYS A 34 -15.54 9.42 0.05
C LYS A 34 -14.21 9.23 -0.65
N PHE A 35 -13.82 7.98 -0.94
CA PHE A 35 -12.61 7.71 -1.69
C PHE A 35 -12.75 8.22 -3.13
N SER A 36 -11.77 8.98 -3.59
CA SER A 36 -11.66 9.43 -4.98
C SER A 36 -10.18 9.52 -5.37
N ARG A 37 -9.91 9.27 -6.65
CA ARG A 37 -8.58 9.40 -7.25
C ARG A 37 -8.01 10.82 -7.14
N GLU A 38 -8.88 11.82 -7.04
CA GLU A 38 -8.50 13.25 -6.97
C GLU A 38 -7.88 13.64 -5.63
N ARG A 39 -7.98 12.78 -4.60
CA ARG A 39 -7.48 13.07 -3.25
C ARG A 39 -5.96 13.06 -3.13
N TYR A 40 -5.24 12.56 -4.14
CA TYR A 40 -3.79 12.55 -4.16
C TYR A 40 -3.25 12.80 -5.56
N ASN A 41 -2.12 13.47 -5.64
CA ASN A 41 -1.41 13.66 -6.90
C ASN A 41 -0.47 12.48 -7.16
N ARG A 42 -0.57 11.84 -8.35
CA ARG A 42 0.29 10.69 -8.69
C ARG A 42 1.77 11.07 -8.69
N GLU A 43 2.08 12.26 -9.17
CA GLU A 43 3.44 12.74 -9.30
C GLU A 43 4.06 13.00 -7.94
N GLU A 44 3.30 13.64 -7.04
CA GLU A 44 3.74 13.85 -5.65
C GLU A 44 4.05 12.51 -4.95
N VAL A 45 3.14 11.53 -5.05
CA VAL A 45 3.40 10.19 -4.49
C VAL A 45 4.61 9.54 -5.14
N PHE A 46 4.78 9.70 -6.45
CA PHE A 46 5.93 9.16 -7.18
C PHE A 46 7.24 9.77 -6.68
N GLU A 47 7.34 11.09 -6.65
CA GLU A 47 8.53 11.83 -6.20
C GLU A 47 8.90 11.51 -4.75
N VAL A 48 7.90 11.44 -3.86
CA VAL A 48 8.11 11.12 -2.45
C VAL A 48 8.58 9.68 -2.26
N MET A 49 7.95 8.70 -2.92
CA MET A 49 8.21 7.28 -2.65
C MET A 49 9.38 6.70 -3.44
N LEU A 50 9.74 7.29 -4.58
CA LEU A 50 10.86 6.84 -5.42
C LEU A 50 12.18 6.65 -4.65
N PRO A 51 12.67 7.61 -3.83
CA PRO A 51 13.92 7.42 -3.09
C PRO A 51 13.86 6.28 -2.06
N TYR A 52 12.72 6.04 -1.42
CA TYR A 52 12.56 4.94 -0.47
C TYR A 52 12.61 3.57 -1.17
N LEU A 53 11.90 3.46 -2.30
CA LEU A 53 11.90 2.24 -3.12
C LEU A 53 13.28 1.99 -3.76
N ALA A 54 14.00 3.05 -4.16
CA ALA A 54 15.37 2.94 -4.63
C ALA A 54 16.32 2.44 -3.52
N ARG A 55 16.12 2.89 -2.27
CA ARG A 55 16.93 2.44 -1.12
C ARG A 55 16.76 0.95 -0.87
N ILE A 56 15.53 0.43 -0.83
CA ILE A 56 15.32 -1.01 -0.60
C ILE A 56 15.85 -1.87 -1.76
N LYS A 57 15.76 -1.37 -3.00
CA LYS A 57 16.39 -2.02 -4.15
C LYS A 57 17.90 -2.13 -3.96
N ASN A 58 18.56 -1.05 -3.53
CA ASN A 58 20.00 -1.05 -3.27
C ASN A 58 20.41 -1.99 -2.11
N LEU A 59 19.47 -2.36 -1.23
CA LEU A 59 19.65 -3.38 -0.20
C LEU A 59 19.42 -4.81 -0.73
N GLY A 60 19.17 -4.99 -2.02
CA GLY A 60 19.01 -6.30 -2.67
C GLY A 60 17.56 -6.79 -2.79
N VAL A 61 16.57 -5.96 -2.41
CA VAL A 61 15.15 -6.30 -2.64
C VAL A 61 14.84 -6.28 -4.13
N LYS A 62 14.25 -7.39 -4.61
CA LYS A 62 13.79 -7.54 -5.99
C LYS A 62 12.27 -7.58 -6.08
N GLY A 63 11.60 -8.23 -5.12
CA GLY A 63 10.15 -8.37 -5.06
C GLY A 63 9.50 -7.42 -4.07
N PHE A 64 8.32 -6.90 -4.41
CA PHE A 64 7.55 -6.02 -3.55
C PHE A 64 6.06 -6.35 -3.67
N VAL A 65 5.42 -6.75 -2.58
CA VAL A 65 4.01 -7.08 -2.55
C VAL A 65 3.23 -5.88 -2.01
N GLU A 66 2.55 -5.21 -2.91
CA GLU A 66 1.72 -4.04 -2.64
C GLU A 66 0.31 -4.50 -2.23
N CYS A 67 -0.01 -4.27 -0.96
CA CYS A 67 -1.19 -4.78 -0.31
C CYS A 67 -2.32 -3.76 -0.17
N THR A 68 -2.23 -2.59 -0.82
CA THR A 68 -3.27 -1.57 -0.70
C THR A 68 -4.60 -2.07 -1.28
N PRO A 69 -5.65 -2.14 -0.46
CA PRO A 69 -6.94 -2.68 -0.88
C PRO A 69 -7.69 -1.70 -1.80
N ALA A 70 -8.74 -2.18 -2.47
CA ALA A 70 -9.61 -1.29 -3.23
C ALA A 70 -10.23 -0.23 -2.30
N TYR A 71 -10.46 0.97 -2.84
CA TYR A 71 -11.01 2.14 -2.13
C TYR A 71 -10.13 2.71 -1.00
N MET A 72 -8.84 2.34 -0.95
CA MET A 72 -7.87 2.85 0.02
C MET A 72 -6.59 3.39 -0.64
N GLY A 73 -6.65 3.76 -1.92
CA GLY A 73 -5.49 4.33 -2.63
C GLY A 73 -4.74 3.37 -3.55
N ARG A 74 -5.28 2.17 -3.82
CA ARG A 74 -4.69 1.24 -4.78
C ARG A 74 -4.66 1.85 -6.19
N ASP A 75 -3.47 1.99 -6.77
CA ASP A 75 -3.25 2.65 -8.07
C ASP A 75 -2.29 1.83 -8.96
N PRO A 76 -2.80 0.88 -9.76
CA PRO A 76 -1.95 0.02 -10.59
C PRO A 76 -1.06 0.77 -11.59
N GLU A 77 -1.50 1.92 -12.11
CA GLU A 77 -0.70 2.73 -13.03
C GLU A 77 0.53 3.31 -12.34
N LEU A 78 0.38 3.76 -11.09
CA LEU A 78 1.50 4.22 -10.27
C LEU A 78 2.48 3.06 -9.99
N LEU A 79 1.98 1.86 -9.73
CA LEU A 79 2.83 0.67 -9.51
C LEU A 79 3.63 0.31 -10.77
N VAL A 80 3.00 0.36 -11.95
CA VAL A 80 3.68 0.18 -13.23
C VAL A 80 4.81 1.21 -13.41
N ARG A 81 4.58 2.47 -13.03
CA ARG A 81 5.62 3.53 -13.08
C ARG A 81 6.82 3.19 -12.19
N PHE A 82 6.59 2.80 -10.93
CA PHE A 82 7.70 2.41 -10.05
C PHE A 82 8.45 1.19 -10.54
N SER A 83 7.72 0.15 -10.97
CA SER A 83 8.33 -1.08 -11.48
C SER A 83 9.21 -0.81 -12.70
N LYS A 84 8.76 0.04 -13.63
CA LYS A 84 9.57 0.48 -14.78
C LYS A 84 10.77 1.34 -14.38
N ALA A 85 10.58 2.30 -13.47
CA ALA A 85 11.64 3.24 -13.09
C ALA A 85 12.78 2.57 -12.31
N LEU A 86 12.44 1.60 -11.46
CA LEU A 86 13.40 0.98 -10.54
C LEU A 86 13.82 -0.42 -10.96
N GLY A 87 13.04 -1.10 -11.82
CA GLY A 87 13.28 -2.51 -12.15
C GLY A 87 12.95 -3.47 -10.99
N ILE A 88 12.12 -3.04 -10.04
CA ILE A 88 11.60 -3.91 -8.97
C ILE A 88 10.34 -4.64 -9.46
N HIS A 89 10.18 -5.90 -9.08
CA HIS A 89 9.00 -6.70 -9.40
C HIS A 89 7.90 -6.42 -8.39
N ILE A 90 6.84 -5.72 -8.82
CA ILE A 90 5.71 -5.40 -7.95
C ILE A 90 4.56 -6.37 -8.21
N LEU A 91 4.15 -7.11 -7.19
CA LEU A 91 2.89 -7.85 -7.15
C LEU A 91 1.86 -6.96 -6.45
N THR A 92 0.67 -6.84 -7.01
CA THR A 92 -0.44 -6.12 -6.37
C THR A 92 -1.59 -7.07 -6.07
N ASN A 93 -2.44 -6.71 -5.12
CA ASN A 93 -3.55 -7.54 -4.71
C ASN A 93 -4.87 -7.19 -5.41
N THR A 94 -5.83 -8.10 -5.24
CA THR A 94 -7.25 -7.84 -5.44
C THR A 94 -7.99 -8.00 -4.12
N GLY A 95 -9.10 -7.27 -3.93
CA GLY A 95 -10.01 -7.48 -2.81
C GLY A 95 -10.35 -6.21 -2.03
N LEU A 96 -11.11 -6.41 -0.95
CA LEU A 96 -11.61 -5.38 -0.04
C LEU A 96 -11.05 -5.61 1.37
N THR A 97 -10.92 -4.55 2.17
CA THR A 97 -10.66 -4.72 3.61
C THR A 97 -11.91 -5.04 4.39
N ARG A 98 -11.69 -5.56 5.60
CA ARG A 98 -12.71 -5.81 6.61
C ARG A 98 -13.70 -4.63 6.76
N ASN A 99 -13.22 -3.40 6.92
CA ASN A 99 -14.08 -2.24 7.15
C ASN A 99 -15.02 -1.92 5.97
N LEU A 100 -14.61 -2.22 4.75
CA LEU A 100 -15.42 -2.04 3.53
C LEU A 100 -16.49 -3.13 3.37
N ILE A 101 -16.15 -4.36 3.76
CA ILE A 101 -17.10 -5.46 3.79
C ILE A 101 -18.17 -5.19 4.86
N PHE A 102 -17.79 -4.68 6.03
CA PHE A 102 -18.75 -4.32 7.08
C PHE A 102 -19.58 -3.06 6.76
N GLN A 103 -19.02 -2.04 6.10
CA GLN A 103 -19.83 -0.88 5.67
C GLN A 103 -20.95 -1.28 4.69
N ASN A 104 -20.64 -2.12 3.69
CA ASN A 104 -21.63 -2.56 2.72
C ASN A 104 -22.65 -3.57 3.29
N LEU A 105 -22.26 -4.41 4.27
CA LEU A 105 -23.20 -5.30 4.98
C LEU A 105 -24.04 -4.60 6.07
N LEU A 106 -23.60 -3.44 6.58
CA LEU A 106 -24.34 -2.70 7.62
C LEU A 106 -25.34 -1.69 7.06
N LEU A 107 -25.28 -1.35 5.77
CA LEU A 107 -26.37 -0.60 5.11
C LEU A 107 -27.68 -1.40 5.05
N SER A 108 -27.67 -2.73 5.23
CA SER A 108 -28.89 -3.55 5.34
C SER A 108 -29.38 -3.79 6.76
N THR A 109 -28.65 -3.40 7.80
CA THR A 109 -29.05 -3.69 9.19
C THR A 109 -28.57 -2.59 10.12
N GLN A 110 -29.51 -1.73 10.52
CA GLN A 110 -29.34 -0.73 11.57
C GLN A 110 -28.70 -1.37 12.80
N LEU A 111 -27.49 -0.95 13.18
CA LEU A 111 -26.92 -1.00 14.54
C LEU A 111 -25.52 -0.34 14.53
N ILE A 112 -25.49 1.00 14.57
CA ILE A 112 -24.28 1.77 14.86
C ILE A 112 -24.10 1.81 16.37
N ASN A 113 -23.21 0.99 16.91
CA ASN A 113 -22.54 1.25 18.18
C ASN A 113 -21.39 0.26 18.34
N LEU A 114 -20.17 0.65 17.91
CA LEU A 114 -18.86 0.15 18.39
C LEU A 114 -17.65 0.79 17.69
N GLN A 115 -17.81 1.78 16.80
CA GLN A 115 -16.67 2.40 16.07
C GLN A 115 -15.80 3.40 16.87
N ASN A 116 -16.06 3.64 18.16
CA ASN A 116 -15.33 4.65 18.94
C ASN A 116 -14.14 4.14 19.77
N TYR A 117 -13.66 2.90 19.59
CA TYR A 117 -12.64 2.33 20.49
C TYR A 117 -11.17 2.35 20.01
N GLY A 118 -10.84 2.86 18.81
CA GLY A 118 -9.50 2.67 18.23
C GLY A 118 -8.64 3.90 17.91
N SER A 119 -9.22 5.07 17.61
CA SER A 119 -8.46 6.10 16.87
C SER A 119 -7.70 7.12 17.71
N LYS A 120 -8.05 7.33 18.99
CA LYS A 120 -7.47 8.44 19.78
C LYS A 120 -6.16 8.11 20.50
N ARG A 121 -5.80 6.83 20.71
CA ARG A 121 -4.60 6.45 21.47
C ARG A 121 -3.34 6.36 20.59
N PHE A 122 -3.47 5.93 19.34
CA PHE A 122 -2.36 5.72 18.41
C PHE A 122 -1.58 7.02 18.08
N TRP A 123 -2.27 8.15 17.96
CA TRP A 123 -1.66 9.43 17.56
C TRP A 123 -0.93 10.17 18.68
N LYS A 124 -1.05 9.75 19.94
CA LYS A 124 -0.39 10.45 21.07
C LYS A 124 1.07 10.01 21.27
N GLU A 125 1.46 8.85 20.74
CA GLU A 125 2.78 8.24 20.95
C GLU A 125 3.80 8.58 19.84
N LEU A 126 3.36 9.08 18.69
CA LEU A 126 4.22 9.41 17.54
C LEU A 126 4.71 10.88 17.51
N LYS A 127 4.41 11.69 18.53
CA LYS A 127 4.87 13.09 18.66
C LYS A 127 6.24 13.25 19.31
N THR A 128 7.09 12.22 19.27
CA THR A 128 8.49 12.32 19.69
C THR A 128 9.37 12.40 18.44
N PRO A 129 10.17 13.45 18.24
CA PRO A 129 10.94 13.63 17.02
C PRO A 129 12.08 12.59 16.96
N ILE A 130 12.05 11.73 15.94
CA ILE A 130 13.17 10.83 15.61
C ILE A 130 14.24 11.66 14.92
N LEU A 131 15.06 12.34 15.72
CA LEU A 131 16.36 12.87 15.34
C LEU A 131 17.40 12.36 16.35
N ARG A 132 18.14 11.32 15.95
CA ARG A 132 19.60 11.19 16.11
C ARG A 132 20.08 9.85 15.55
N GLN A 133 20.85 9.91 14.47
CA GLN A 133 22.01 9.04 14.30
C GLN A 133 23.06 9.45 15.34
N ASP A 134 23.72 8.49 15.96
CA ASP A 134 25.18 8.26 15.91
C ASP A 134 25.67 7.47 17.14
N SER A 135 26.54 6.50 16.84
CA SER A 135 27.61 5.87 17.65
C SER A 135 27.47 5.79 19.17
#